data_AF-A0A355A6V1-F1
#
_entry.id   AF-A0A355A6V1-F1
#
_cell.length_a   1.000
_cell.length_b   1.000
_cell.length_c   1.000
_cell.angle_alpha   90.00
_cell.angle_beta   90.00
_cell.angle_gamma   90.00
#
_symmetry.space_group_name_H-M   'P 1'
#
loop_
_entity.id
_entity.type
_entity.pdbx_description
1 polymer ?
#
loop_
_entity_poly.entity_id
_entity_poly.type
_entity_poly.pdbx_seq_one_letter_code
_entity_poly.pdbx_strand_id
1 'polypeptide(L)'
;AGLQNIPEQLYEAAEIDGATGGQKIRYITIPLLAPTTLFISITSIIGGFQLFAEPLTLTNGGGPMDATKTIVLFIYENGFRYFKMGYSAASSYILFAFIFIVTLIQIKFRDQEISY
;
A
#
# COMPACT_ATOMS: atom_id res chain seq x y z
N ALA A 1 11.42 3.63 11.63
CA ALA A 1 12.18 3.62 10.36
C ALA A 1 12.13 4.98 9.66
N GLY A 2 11.02 5.41 9.05
CA GLY A 2 10.97 6.68 8.28
C GLY A 2 11.35 7.95 9.06
N LEU A 3 10.80 8.11 10.27
CA LEU A 3 11.11 9.25 11.16
C LEU A 3 12.56 9.28 11.65
N GLN A 4 13.20 8.11 11.76
CA GLN A 4 14.58 7.98 12.24
C GLN A 4 15.61 8.40 11.18
N ASN A 5 15.19 8.51 9.90
CA ASN A 5 16.06 8.95 8.82
C ASN A 5 16.13 10.47 8.69
N ILE A 6 15.32 11.22 9.42
CA ILE A 6 15.35 12.69 9.39
C ILE A 6 16.50 13.15 10.30
N PRO A 7 17.51 13.86 9.77
CA PRO A 7 18.62 14.35 10.57
C PRO A 7 18.13 15.30 11.66
N GLU A 8 18.55 15.06 12.90
CA GLU A 8 18.16 15.86 14.06
C GLU A 8 18.55 17.33 13.92
N GLN A 9 19.63 17.61 13.18
CA GLN A 9 20.11 18.96 12.88
C GLN A 9 19.08 19.84 12.16
N LEU A 10 18.16 19.24 11.38
CA LEU A 10 17.09 20.01 10.72
C LEU A 10 16.05 20.53 11.72
N TYR A 11 15.78 19.77 12.79
CA TYR A 11 14.88 20.21 13.84
C TYR A 11 15.54 21.26 14.73
N GLU A 12 16.83 21.10 15.04
CA GLU A 12 17.61 22.09 15.81
C GLU A 12 17.72 23.43 15.06
N ALA A 13 18.03 23.40 13.76
CA ALA A 13 18.08 24.62 12.93
C ALA A 13 16.72 25.33 12.90
N ALA A 14 15.63 24.57 12.74
CA ALA A 14 14.28 25.14 12.76
C ALA A 14 13.90 25.74 14.12
N GLU A 15 14.41 25.20 15.24
CA GLU A 15 14.24 25.79 16.56
C GLU A 15 15.01 27.10 16.72
N ILE A 16 16.23 27.17 16.19
CA ILE A 16 17.03 28.41 16.13
C ILE A 16 16.30 29.49 15.31
N ASP A 17 15.65 29.09 14.22
CA ASP A 17 14.84 29.97 13.36
C ASP A 17 13.44 30.29 13.94
N GLY A 18 13.10 29.78 15.13
CA GLY A 18 11.85 30.09 15.83
C GLY A 18 10.61 29.32 15.33
N ALA A 19 10.80 28.19 14.63
CA ALA A 19 9.70 27.38 14.14
C ALA A 19 8.93 26.68 15.28
N THR A 20 7.61 26.87 15.29
CA THR A 20 6.67 26.19 16.20
C THR A 20 6.53 24.70 15.85
N GLY A 21 6.08 23.88 16.80
CA GLY A 21 5.92 22.43 16.61
C GLY A 21 5.08 22.03 15.38
N GLY A 22 4.00 22.78 15.10
CA GLY A 22 3.18 22.55 13.90
C GLY A 22 3.91 22.89 12.59
N GLN A 23 4.78 23.90 12.60
CA GLN A 23 5.62 24.25 11.44
C GLN A 23 6.67 23.16 11.20
N LYS A 24 7.31 22.62 12.25
CA LYS A 24 8.25 21.50 12.12
C LYS A 24 7.58 20.27 11.48
N ILE A 25 6.36 19.94 11.89
CA ILE A 25 5.61 18.82 11.28
C ILE A 25 5.31 19.08 9.80
N ARG A 26 4.75 20.25 9.48
CA ARG A 26 4.30 20.56 8.12
C ARG A 26 5.44 20.74 7.12
N TYR A 27 6.54 21.36 7.53
CA TYR A 27 7.63 21.76 6.64
C TYR A 27 8.86 20.85 6.68
N ILE A 28 9.04 20.06 7.74
CA ILE A 28 10.19 19.15 7.87
C ILE A 28 9.71 17.70 7.86
N THR A 29 8.82 17.34 8.79
CA THR A 29 8.44 15.93 8.98
C THR A 29 7.64 15.36 7.80
N ILE A 30 6.54 16.01 7.40
CA ILE A 30 5.68 15.51 6.32
C ILE A 30 6.44 15.41 4.98
N PRO A 31 7.16 16.45 4.52
CA PRO A 31 7.86 16.39 3.24
C PRO A 31 8.98 15.35 3.20
N LEU A 32 9.76 15.23 4.29
CA LEU A 32 10.85 14.26 4.36
C LEU A 32 10.37 12.81 4.52
N LEU A 33 9.16 12.60 5.07
CA LEU A 33 8.53 11.28 5.15
C LEU A 33 7.83 10.85 3.87
N ALA A 34 7.43 11.78 3.00
CA ALA A 34 6.67 11.51 1.78
C ALA A 34 7.16 10.27 0.97
N PRO A 35 8.46 10.11 0.66
CA PRO A 35 8.92 8.92 -0.08
C PRO A 35 8.75 7.61 0.70
N THR A 36 8.92 7.63 2.02
CA THR A 36 8.73 6.44 2.86
C THR A 36 7.25 6.10 3.01
N THR A 37 6.40 7.11 3.23
CA THR A 37 4.95 6.94 3.33
C THR A 37 4.37 6.37 2.05
N LEU A 38 4.84 6.81 0.88
CA LEU A 38 4.41 6.29 -0.41
C LEU A 38 4.78 4.81 -0.58
N PHE A 39 6.02 4.42 -0.26
CA PHE A 39 6.41 3.02 -0.31
C PHE A 39 5.55 2.14 0.60
N ILE A 40 5.30 2.59 1.84
CA ILE A 40 4.44 1.89 2.78
C ILE A 40 3.00 1.82 2.25
N SER A 41 2.50 2.90 1.65
CA SER A 41 1.15 2.93 1.08
C SER A 41 1.00 1.94 -0.08
N ILE A 42 1.93 1.93 -1.03
CA ILE A 42 1.96 0.97 -2.14
C ILE A 42 1.94 -0.46 -1.61
N THR A 43 2.90 -0.79 -0.74
CA THR A 43 3.05 -2.15 -0.20
C THR A 43 1.85 -2.58 0.62
N SER A 44 1.24 -1.66 1.40
CA SER A 44 0.03 -1.93 2.19
C SER A 44 -1.20 -2.16 1.32
N ILE A 45 -1.38 -1.37 0.25
CA ILE A 45 -2.47 -1.55 -0.70
C ILE A 45 -2.32 -2.90 -1.42
N ILE A 46 -1.12 -3.22 -1.91
CA ILE A 46 -0.83 -4.52 -2.52
C ILE A 46 -1.15 -5.65 -1.54
N GLY A 47 -0.66 -5.56 -0.30
CA GLY A 47 -0.93 -6.53 0.75
C GLY A 47 -2.42 -6.72 1.01
N GLY A 48 -3.19 -5.62 1.07
CA GLY A 48 -4.64 -5.65 1.24
C GLY A 48 -5.38 -6.40 0.13
N PHE A 49 -4.99 -6.19 -1.13
CA PHE A 49 -5.56 -6.92 -2.27
C PHE A 49 -5.09 -8.38 -2.33
N GLN A 50 -3.97 -8.71 -1.69
CA GLN A 50 -3.39 -10.05 -1.65
C GLN A 50 -3.73 -10.84 -0.37
N LEU A 51 -4.65 -10.35 0.47
CA LEU A 51 -5.07 -11.04 1.68
C LEU A 51 -5.66 -12.41 1.33
N PHE A 52 -5.10 -13.45 1.95
CA PHE A 52 -5.46 -14.84 1.70
C PHE A 52 -5.66 -15.60 3.02
N ALA A 53 -4.70 -15.49 3.93
CA ALA A 53 -4.69 -16.27 5.16
C ALA A 53 -5.84 -15.88 6.09
N GLU A 54 -6.15 -14.60 6.21
CA GLU A 54 -7.17 -14.07 7.10
C GLU A 54 -8.58 -14.48 6.63
N PRO A 55 -8.99 -14.26 5.37
CA PRO A 55 -10.28 -14.76 4.90
C PRO A 55 -10.38 -16.29 4.97
N LEU A 56 -9.33 -17.01 4.59
CA LEU A 56 -9.34 -18.47 4.60
C LEU A 56 -9.53 -19.03 6.02
N THR A 57 -8.78 -18.50 6.99
CA THR A 57 -8.74 -19.04 8.35
C THR A 57 -9.86 -18.52 9.23
N LEU A 58 -10.16 -17.23 9.17
CA LEU A 58 -11.13 -16.59 10.07
C LEU A 58 -12.56 -16.75 9.58
N THR A 59 -12.76 -16.84 8.26
CA THR A 59 -14.09 -16.84 7.65
C THR A 59 -14.38 -18.11 6.85
N ASN A 60 -13.57 -19.16 7.04
CA ASN A 60 -13.66 -20.41 6.29
C ASN A 60 -13.64 -20.22 4.76
N GLY A 61 -12.96 -19.17 4.29
CA GLY A 61 -12.82 -18.89 2.87
C GLY A 61 -13.95 -18.05 2.24
N GLY A 62 -14.51 -17.09 2.98
CA GLY A 62 -15.43 -16.11 2.40
C GLY A 62 -16.60 -15.69 3.29
N GLY A 63 -16.79 -16.34 4.43
CA GLY A 63 -17.90 -16.05 5.34
C GLY A 63 -19.27 -16.32 4.71
N PRO A 64 -20.36 -15.89 5.37
CA PRO A 64 -21.71 -16.04 4.82
C PRO A 64 -21.82 -15.33 3.47
N MET A 65 -22.35 -16.03 2.47
CA MET A 65 -22.59 -15.48 1.13
C MET A 65 -21.33 -14.88 0.46
N ASP A 66 -20.14 -15.41 0.75
CA ASP A 66 -18.86 -14.94 0.20
C ASP A 66 -18.52 -13.45 0.53
N ALA A 67 -19.14 -12.88 1.57
CA ALA A 67 -18.96 -11.48 1.96
C ALA A 67 -17.51 -11.05 2.25
N THR A 68 -16.63 -11.97 2.64
CA THR A 68 -15.21 -11.72 2.91
C THR A 68 -14.28 -12.40 1.89
N LYS A 69 -14.83 -12.96 0.80
CA LYS A 69 -14.03 -13.64 -0.21
C LYS A 69 -13.17 -12.63 -0.97
N THR A 70 -11.86 -12.79 -0.88
CA THR A 70 -10.90 -11.97 -1.62
C THR A 70 -10.67 -12.54 -3.02
N ILE A 71 -10.16 -11.70 -3.92
CA ILE A 71 -9.84 -12.10 -5.29
C ILE A 71 -8.75 -13.19 -5.35
N VAL A 72 -7.77 -13.16 -4.44
CA VAL A 72 -6.75 -14.21 -4.35
C VAL A 72 -7.35 -15.54 -3.91
N LEU A 73 -8.28 -15.50 -2.95
CA LEU A 73 -9.00 -16.70 -2.55
C LEU A 73 -9.84 -17.27 -3.70
N PHE A 74 -10.52 -16.41 -4.45
CA PHE A 74 -11.25 -16.81 -5.65
C PHE A 74 -10.34 -17.45 -6.72
N ILE A 75 -9.15 -16.89 -6.96
CA ILE A 75 -8.13 -17.45 -7.86
C ILE A 75 -7.71 -18.84 -7.37
N TYR A 76 -7.48 -18.99 -6.06
CA TYR A 76 -7.09 -20.24 -5.44
C TYR A 76 -8.17 -21.31 -5.57
N GLU A 77 -9.44 -20.99 -5.27
CA GLU A 77 -10.54 -21.94 -5.42
C GLU A 77 -10.70 -22.40 -6.87
N ASN A 78 -10.66 -21.47 -7.82
CA ASN A 78 -10.78 -21.82 -9.24
C ASN A 78 -9.60 -22.66 -9.74
N GLY A 79 -8.38 -22.34 -9.34
CA GLY A 79 -7.18 -23.07 -9.77
C GLY A 79 -7.03 -24.43 -9.11
N PHE A 80 -7.12 -24.46 -7.78
CA PHE A 80 -6.73 -25.64 -6.99
C PHE A 80 -7.90 -26.48 -6.48
N ARG A 81 -9.10 -25.92 -6.31
CA ARG A 81 -10.28 -26.71 -5.92
C ARG A 81 -11.09 -27.17 -7.13
N TYR A 82 -11.37 -26.26 -8.06
CA TYR A 82 -12.20 -26.54 -9.23
C TYR A 82 -11.39 -26.93 -10.48
N PHE A 83 -10.06 -26.92 -10.40
CA PHE A 83 -9.14 -27.26 -11.50
C PHE A 83 -9.36 -26.46 -12.79
N LYS A 84 -9.95 -25.27 -12.69
CA LYS A 84 -10.13 -24.31 -13.78
C LYS A 84 -8.88 -23.43 -13.91
N MET A 85 -7.75 -24.05 -14.25
CA MET A 85 -6.44 -23.39 -14.31
C MET A 85 -6.41 -22.20 -15.26
N GLY A 86 -7.01 -22.31 -16.46
CA GLY A 86 -7.06 -21.19 -17.41
C GLY A 86 -7.80 -19.96 -16.86
N TYR A 87 -8.89 -20.20 -16.12
CA TYR A 87 -9.68 -19.12 -15.52
C TYR A 87 -8.97 -18.48 -14.31
N SER A 88 -8.29 -19.30 -13.50
CA SER A 88 -7.43 -18.85 -12.40
C SER A 88 -6.25 -18.00 -12.91
N ALA A 89 -5.60 -18.44 -13.99
CA ALA A 89 -4.51 -17.70 -14.63
C ALA A 89 -4.98 -16.35 -15.19
N ALA A 90 -6.10 -16.33 -15.92
CA ALA A 90 -6.66 -15.08 -16.46
C ALA A 90 -7.00 -14.08 -15.33
N SER A 91 -7.65 -14.55 -14.27
CA SER A 91 -7.97 -13.74 -13.09
C SER A 91 -6.72 -13.20 -12.39
N SER A 92 -5.64 -13.98 -12.35
CA SER A 92 -4.35 -13.56 -11.78
C SER A 92 -3.70 -12.44 -12.60
N TYR A 93 -3.74 -12.51 -13.93
CA TYR A 93 -3.26 -11.44 -14.79
C TYR A 93 -4.09 -10.16 -14.68
N ILE A 94 -5.41 -10.27 -14.49
CA ILE A 94 -6.28 -9.12 -14.24
C ILE A 94 -5.89 -8.44 -12.92
N LEU A 95 -5.71 -9.21 -11.84
CA LEU A 95 -5.26 -8.68 -10.55
C LEU A 95 -3.89 -8.01 -10.66
N PHE A 96 -2.95 -8.63 -11.37
CA PHE A 96 -1.64 -8.05 -11.64
C PHE A 96 -1.76 -6.70 -12.36
N ALA A 97 -2.53 -6.64 -13.44
CA ALA A 97 -2.73 -5.40 -14.20
C ALA A 97 -3.35 -4.29 -13.35
N PHE A 98 -4.32 -4.65 -12.50
CA PHE A 98 -4.94 -3.71 -11.57
C PHE A 98 -3.93 -3.15 -10.56
N ILE A 99 -3.17 -4.02 -9.88
CA ILE A 99 -2.12 -3.60 -8.93
C ILE A 99 -1.06 -2.74 -9.62
N PHE A 100 -0.67 -3.12 -10.84
CA PHE A 100 0.31 -2.39 -11.63
C PHE A 100 -0.18 -0.97 -11.97
N ILE A 101 -1.42 -0.82 -12.44
CA ILE A 101 -2.01 0.49 -12.73
C ILE A 101 -2.08 1.35 -11.46
N VAL A 102 -2.55 0.79 -10.34
CA VAL A 102 -2.61 1.50 -9.06
C VAL A 102 -1.22 1.96 -8.62
N THR A 103 -0.19 1.13 -8.82
CA THR A 103 1.20 1.46 -8.51
C THR A 103 1.72 2.59 -9.40
N LEU A 104 1.46 2.54 -10.72
CA LEU A 104 1.83 3.61 -11.65
C LEU A 104 1.16 4.94 -11.30
N ILE A 105 -0.11 4.90 -10.90
CA ILE A 105 -0.86 6.09 -10.46
C ILE A 105 -0.18 6.68 -9.22
N GLN A 106 0.10 5.87 -8.20
CA GLN A 106 0.77 6.34 -6.98
C GLN A 106 2.14 6.98 -7.25
N ILE A 107 2.93 6.38 -8.15
CA ILE A 107 4.23 6.94 -8.56
C ILE A 107 4.04 8.27 -9.30
N LYS A 108 3.09 8.35 -10.24
CA LYS A 108 2.85 9.57 -11.03
C LYS A 108 2.39 10.76 -10.18
N PHE A 109 1.51 10.53 -9.20
CA PHE A 109 1.05 11.61 -8.31
C PHE A 109 2.19 12.21 -7.47
N ARG A 110 3.20 11.41 -7.12
CA ARG A 110 4.39 11.88 -6.39
C ARG A 110 5.27 12.83 -7.21
N ASP A 111 5.51 12.51 -8.48
CA ASP A 111 6.38 13.36 -9.33
C ASP A 111 5.80 14.77 -9.49
N GLN A 112 4.48 14.93 -9.41
CA GLN A 112 3.82 16.24 -9.41
C GLN A 112 3.97 17.00 -8.08
N GLU A 113 4.14 16.29 -6.97
CA GLU A 113 4.28 16.88 -5.64
C GLU A 113 5.72 17.36 -5.34
N ILE A 114 6.71 16.86 -6.10
CA ILE A 114 8.14 17.26 -5.98
C ILE A 114 8.47 18.47 -6.87
N SER A 115 7.56 18.89 -7.77
CA SER A 115 7.76 20.01 -8.69
C SER A 115 7.32 21.38 -8.12
N TYR A 116 7.64 21.67 -6.86
CA TYR A 116 7.43 22.98 -6.24
C TYR A 116 8.74 23.65 -5.87
#